data_AF-A0A397VML2-F1
#
_entry.id   AF-A0A397VML2-F1
#
_cell.length_a   1.000
_cell.length_b   1.000
_cell.length_c   1.000
_cell.angle_alpha   90.00
_cell.angle_beta   90.00
_cell.angle_gamma   90.00
#
_symmetry.space_group_name_H-M   'P 1'
#
loop_
_entity.id
_entity.type
_entity.pdbx_description
1 polymer ?
#
loop_
_entity_poly.entity_id
_entity_poly.type
_entity_poly.pdbx_seq_one_letter_code
_entity_poly.pdbx_strand_id
1 'polypeptide(L)'
;MYFDDIFKNASILSAEIKLNNDIWGLAINHNNLLDDSAEKNIEIKAAEAANIAKSQILANASHELRTPLGAIVGILSSLEHVALTDNQKDMINIMSCASDIVLSIINDILDAARLEAQNVVLMNRTFY
;
A
#
# COMPACT_ATOMS: atom_id res chain seq x y z
N MET A 1 -46.58 -5.29 55.22
CA MET A 1 -46.07 -6.64 54.86
C MET A 1 -46.41 -7.00 53.41
N TYR A 2 -47.66 -7.25 53.02
CA TYR A 2 -48.01 -7.61 51.63
C TYR A 2 -47.71 -6.50 50.58
N PHE A 3 -47.87 -5.23 50.96
CA PHE A 3 -47.61 -4.09 50.07
C PHE A 3 -46.10 -3.94 49.80
N ASP A 4 -45.23 -4.02 50.81
CA ASP A 4 -43.77 -3.91 50.62
C ASP A 4 -43.21 -4.98 49.68
N ASP A 5 -43.71 -6.21 49.76
CA ASP A 5 -43.28 -7.30 48.87
C ASP A 5 -43.67 -7.05 47.40
N ILE A 6 -44.84 -6.45 47.16
CA ILE A 6 -45.27 -6.06 45.81
C ILE A 6 -44.36 -4.97 45.23
N PHE A 7 -44.03 -3.94 46.02
CA PHE A 7 -43.12 -2.87 45.57
C PHE A 7 -41.71 -3.40 45.33
N LYS A 8 -41.22 -4.29 46.19
CA LYS A 8 -39.93 -4.95 46.01
C LYS A 8 -39.89 -5.81 44.75
N ASN A 9 -40.93 -6.58 44.47
CA ASN A 9 -41.01 -7.37 43.24
C ASN A 9 -41.10 -6.49 41.98
N ALA A 10 -41.86 -5.39 42.01
CA ALA A 10 -41.98 -4.46 40.89
C ALA A 10 -40.64 -3.76 40.56
N SER A 11 -39.88 -3.35 41.59
CA SER A 11 -38.56 -2.75 41.41
C SER A 11 -37.54 -3.75 40.84
N ILE A 12 -37.53 -4.99 41.31
CA ILE A 12 -36.68 -6.06 40.77
C ILE A 12 -37.00 -6.31 39.29
N LEU A 13 -38.27 -6.44 38.93
CA LEU A 13 -38.69 -6.65 37.54
C LEU A 13 -38.25 -5.48 36.63
N SER A 14 -38.35 -4.24 37.12
CA SER A 14 -37.90 -3.07 36.35
C SER A 14 -36.38 -3.07 36.11
N ALA A 15 -35.61 -3.52 37.09
CA ALA A 15 -34.16 -3.64 36.99
C ALA A 15 -33.76 -4.77 36.03
N GLU A 16 -34.47 -5.89 36.06
CA GLU A 16 -34.23 -7.03 35.18
C GLU A 16 -34.55 -6.69 33.71
N ILE A 17 -35.66 -6.00 33.45
CA ILE A 17 -36.00 -5.49 32.11
C ILE A 17 -34.92 -4.53 31.61
N LYS A 18 -34.45 -3.62 32.46
CA LYS A 18 -33.39 -2.68 32.10
C LYS A 18 -32.08 -3.41 31.76
N LEU A 19 -31.67 -4.35 32.61
CA LEU A 19 -30.48 -5.16 32.38
C LEU A 19 -30.58 -5.95 31.07
N ASN A 20 -31.74 -6.53 30.79
CA ASN A 20 -31.96 -7.29 29.56
C ASN A 20 -31.84 -6.37 28.33
N ASN A 21 -32.46 -5.19 28.36
CA ASN A 21 -32.34 -4.20 27.29
C ASN A 21 -30.89 -3.74 27.07
N ASP A 22 -30.13 -3.51 28.14
CA ASP A 22 -28.72 -3.13 28.06
C ASP A 22 -27.87 -4.26 27.45
N ILE A 23 -28.12 -5.52 27.84
CA ILE A 23 -27.47 -6.71 27.26
C ILE A 23 -27.78 -6.83 25.76
N TRP A 24 -29.06 -6.67 25.37
CA TRP A 24 -29.44 -6.68 23.96
C TRP A 24 -28.75 -5.56 23.18
N GLY A 25 -28.67 -4.35 23.74
CA GLY A 25 -27.96 -3.23 23.12
C GLY A 25 -26.47 -3.51 22.92
N LEU A 26 -25.80 -4.10 23.92
CA LEU A 26 -24.40 -4.51 23.82
C LEU A 26 -24.19 -5.59 22.74
N ALA A 27 -25.06 -6.59 22.69
CA ALA A 27 -24.97 -7.67 21.70
C ALA A 27 -25.13 -7.14 20.26
N ILE A 28 -26.07 -6.23 20.02
CA ILE A 28 -26.26 -5.59 18.72
C ILE A 28 -25.02 -4.78 18.31
N ASN A 29 -24.52 -3.94 19.22
CA ASN A 29 -23.32 -3.14 18.94
C ASN A 29 -22.10 -4.02 18.64
N HIS A 30 -21.94 -5.13 19.38
CA HIS A 30 -20.85 -6.07 19.14
C HIS A 30 -20.94 -6.71 17.74
N ASN A 31 -22.13 -7.15 17.33
CA ASN A 31 -22.33 -7.71 15.99
C ASN A 31 -22.02 -6.67 14.90
N ASN A 32 -22.52 -5.44 15.05
CA ASN A 32 -22.22 -4.37 14.10
C ASN A 32 -20.70 -4.08 14.00
N LEU A 33 -19.99 -4.06 15.13
CA LEU A 33 -18.53 -3.87 15.14
C LEU A 33 -17.78 -5.03 14.45
N LEU A 34 -18.27 -6.26 14.60
CA LEU A 34 -17.69 -7.42 13.90
C LEU A 34 -17.92 -7.33 12.39
N ASP A 35 -19.12 -6.92 11.97
CA ASP A 35 -19.46 -6.72 10.56
C ASP A 35 -18.61 -5.60 9.93
N ASP A 36 -18.53 -4.44 10.58
CA ASP A 36 -17.69 -3.32 10.14
C ASP A 36 -16.21 -3.73 10.03
N SER A 37 -15.71 -4.48 11.02
CA SER A 37 -14.34 -4.98 11.01
C SER A 37 -14.10 -6.00 9.88
N ALA A 38 -15.10 -6.83 9.56
CA ALA A 38 -15.00 -7.80 8.48
C ALA A 38 -14.99 -7.12 7.11
N GLU A 39 -15.87 -6.15 6.89
CA GLU A 39 -15.93 -5.34 5.66
C GLU A 39 -14.60 -4.60 5.44
N LYS A 40 -14.10 -3.92 6.48
CA LYS A 40 -12.81 -3.23 6.40
C LYS A 40 -11.64 -4.19 6.14
N ASN A 41 -11.68 -5.40 6.69
CA ASN A 41 -10.65 -6.41 6.42
C ASN A 41 -10.65 -6.86 4.96
N ILE A 42 -11.84 -7.00 4.35
CA ILE A 42 -11.99 -7.33 2.93
C ILE A 42 -11.43 -6.20 2.06
N GLU A 43 -11.75 -4.94 2.36
CA GLU A 43 -11.21 -3.78 1.64
C GLU A 43 -9.68 -3.71 1.73
N ILE A 44 -9.11 -3.90 2.92
CA ILE A 44 -7.65 -3.92 3.13
C ILE A 44 -7.01 -5.01 2.26
N LYS A 45 -7.54 -6.24 2.31
CA LYS A 45 -7.00 -7.35 1.50
C LYS A 45 -7.10 -7.08 0.01
N ALA A 46 -8.19 -6.48 -0.45
CA ALA A 46 -8.35 -6.10 -1.85
C ALA A 46 -7.33 -5.03 -2.27
N ALA A 47 -7.10 -4.03 -1.43
CA ALA A 47 -6.09 -3.00 -1.66
C ALA A 47 -4.65 -3.56 -1.66
N GLU A 48 -4.33 -4.45 -0.72
CA GLU A 48 -3.04 -5.14 -0.66
C GLU A 48 -2.79 -5.99 -1.92
N ALA A 49 -3.79 -6.77 -2.35
CA ALA A 49 -3.70 -7.56 -3.57
C ALA A 49 -3.49 -6.68 -4.82
N ALA A 50 -4.21 -5.56 -4.91
CA ALA A 50 -4.05 -4.59 -5.99
C ALA A 50 -2.65 -3.96 -6.00
N ASN A 51 -2.11 -3.58 -4.84
CA ASN A 51 -0.76 -3.04 -4.71
C ASN A 51 0.31 -4.06 -5.12
N ILE A 52 0.20 -5.31 -4.66
CA ILE A 52 1.12 -6.40 -5.06
C ILE A 52 1.09 -6.58 -6.58
N ALA A 53 -0.10 -6.64 -7.19
CA ALA A 53 -0.23 -6.78 -8.64
C ALA A 53 0.39 -5.59 -9.39
N LYS A 54 0.15 -4.37 -8.93
CA LYS A 54 0.76 -3.14 -9.49
C LYS A 54 2.28 -3.20 -9.43
N SER A 55 2.87 -3.56 -8.28
CA SER A 55 4.32 -3.67 -8.11
C SER A 55 4.91 -4.75 -9.03
N GLN A 56 4.23 -5.89 -9.20
CA GLN A 56 4.70 -6.95 -10.10
C GLN A 56 4.70 -6.49 -11.56
N ILE A 57 3.64 -5.79 -12.00
CA ILE A 57 3.56 -5.24 -13.36
C ILE A 57 4.71 -4.25 -13.61
N LEU A 58 4.96 -3.34 -12.67
CA LEU A 58 6.02 -2.33 -12.80
C LEU A 58 7.41 -2.97 -12.79
N ALA A 59 7.65 -3.98 -11.94
CA ALA A 59 8.90 -4.73 -11.94
C ALA A 59 9.15 -5.43 -13.28
N ASN A 60 8.14 -6.10 -13.83
CA ASN A 60 8.24 -6.77 -15.13
C ASN A 60 8.54 -5.77 -16.25
N ALA A 61 7.78 -4.67 -16.33
CA ALA A 61 8.00 -3.62 -17.32
C ALA A 61 9.41 -3.01 -17.22
N SER A 62 9.91 -2.79 -16.00
CA SER A 62 11.28 -2.30 -15.77
C SER A 62 12.33 -3.26 -16.35
N HIS A 63 12.19 -4.57 -16.11
CA HIS A 63 13.08 -5.58 -16.68
C HIS A 63 13.04 -5.61 -18.21
N GLU A 64 11.84 -5.51 -18.79
CA GLU A 64 11.65 -5.50 -20.24
C GLU A 64 12.22 -4.24 -20.89
N LEU A 65 12.17 -3.09 -20.22
CA LEU A 65 12.77 -1.83 -20.70
C LEU A 65 14.29 -1.80 -20.54
N ARG A 66 14.82 -2.41 -19.47
CA ARG A 66 16.28 -2.44 -19.22
C ARG A 66 17.05 -3.19 -20.30
N THR A 67 16.45 -4.23 -20.89
CA THR A 67 17.08 -5.03 -21.95
C THR A 67 17.39 -4.22 -23.23
N PRO A 68 16.41 -3.60 -23.90
CA PRO A 68 16.67 -2.77 -25.08
C PRO A 68 17.48 -1.53 -24.74
N LEU A 69 17.30 -0.92 -23.56
CA LEU A 69 18.09 0.23 -23.14
C LEU A 69 19.56 -0.13 -22.91
N GLY A 70 19.83 -1.28 -22.28
CA GLY A 70 21.18 -1.82 -22.12
C GLY A 70 21.84 -2.11 -23.46
N ALA A 71 21.09 -2.58 -24.47
CA ALA A 71 21.59 -2.73 -25.83
C ALA A 71 21.95 -1.38 -26.47
N ILE A 72 21.12 -0.35 -26.30
CA ILE A 72 21.39 1.03 -26.79
C ILE A 72 22.67 1.57 -26.14
N VAL A 73 22.79 1.50 -24.82
CA VAL A 73 23.98 1.96 -24.09
C VAL A 73 25.22 1.20 -24.56
N GLY A 74 25.14 -0.12 -24.70
CA GLY A 74 26.25 -0.94 -25.20
C GLY A 74 26.70 -0.55 -26.62
N ILE A 75 25.75 -0.25 -27.51
CA ILE A 75 26.05 0.26 -28.86
C ILE A 75 26.73 1.62 -28.77
N LEU A 76 26.20 2.56 -27.98
CA LEU A 76 26.79 3.89 -27.83
C LEU A 76 28.23 3.80 -27.29
N SER A 77 28.48 2.99 -26.27
CA SER A 77 29.83 2.76 -25.74
C SER A 77 30.77 2.12 -26.76
N SER A 78 30.28 1.24 -27.64
CA SER A 78 31.12 0.66 -28.70
C SER A 78 31.57 1.69 -29.75
N LEU A 79 30.82 2.78 -29.91
CA LEU A 79 31.13 3.85 -30.87
C LEU A 79 32.21 4.81 -30.35
N GLU A 80 32.50 4.83 -29.04
CA GLU A 80 33.54 5.68 -28.45
C GLU A 80 34.94 5.41 -29.00
N HIS A 81 35.17 4.20 -29.54
CA HIS A 81 36.46 3.78 -30.10
C HIS A 81 36.53 3.91 -31.63
N VAL A 82 35.51 4.49 -32.27
CA VAL A 82 35.43 4.68 -33.72
C VAL A 82 35.83 6.11 -34.10
N ALA A 83 36.44 6.29 -35.28
CA ALA A 83 36.67 7.63 -35.82
C ALA A 83 35.34 8.28 -36.21
N LEU A 84 34.89 9.23 -35.38
CA LEU A 84 33.63 9.96 -35.53
C LEU A 84 33.89 11.42 -35.86
N THR A 85 33.00 12.01 -36.67
CA THR A 85 32.94 13.47 -36.86
C THR A 85 32.43 14.16 -35.59
N ASP A 86 32.69 15.45 -35.44
CA ASP A 86 32.27 16.18 -34.23
C ASP A 86 30.75 16.18 -34.04
N ASN A 87 29.98 16.34 -35.14
CA ASN A 87 28.51 16.22 -35.09
C ASN A 87 28.04 14.84 -34.62
N GLN A 88 28.73 13.76 -35.00
CA GLN A 88 28.38 12.41 -34.57
C GLN A 88 28.68 12.19 -33.09
N LYS A 89 29.79 12.76 -32.58
CA LYS A 89 30.10 12.74 -31.14
C LYS A 89 29.03 13.47 -30.33
N ASP A 90 28.60 14.65 -30.78
CA ASP A 90 27.55 15.41 -30.11
C ASP A 90 26.22 14.64 -30.07
N MET A 91 25.84 13.97 -31.17
CA MET A 91 24.66 13.11 -31.20
C MET A 91 24.76 11.94 -30.21
N ILE A 92 25.92 11.26 -30.16
CA ILE A 92 26.15 10.15 -29.22
C ILE A 92 26.06 10.63 -27.77
N ASN A 93 26.65 11.80 -27.46
CA ASN A 93 26.57 12.39 -26.12
C ASN A 93 25.12 12.69 -25.71
N ILE A 94 24.30 13.22 -26.62
CA ILE A 94 22.87 13.48 -26.38
C ILE A 94 22.13 12.16 -26.14
N MET A 95 22.37 11.14 -26.96
CA MET A 95 21.74 9.82 -26.81
C MET A 95 22.13 9.12 -25.50
N SER A 96 23.38 9.26 -25.08
CA SER A 96 23.88 8.70 -23.82
C SER A 96 23.20 9.37 -22.62
N CYS A 97 23.17 10.71 -22.60
CA CYS A 97 22.46 11.48 -21.57
C CYS A 97 20.97 11.12 -21.51
N ALA A 98 20.30 10.98 -22.65
CA ALA A 98 18.90 10.56 -22.70
C ALA A 98 18.70 9.15 -22.13
N SER A 99 19.64 8.22 -22.40
CA SER A 99 19.58 6.86 -21.88
C SER A 99 19.70 6.82 -20.35
N ASP A 100 20.60 7.65 -19.79
CA ASP A 100 20.77 7.80 -18.34
C ASP A 100 19.52 8.38 -17.67
N ILE A 101 18.90 9.39 -18.28
CA ILE A 101 17.65 9.98 -17.80
C ILE A 101 16.53 8.92 -17.77
N VAL A 102 16.40 8.12 -18.82
CA VAL A 102 15.40 7.04 -18.86
C VAL A 102 15.65 6.00 -17.78
N LEU A 103 16.91 5.59 -17.56
CA LEU A 103 17.27 4.69 -16.45
C LEU A 103 16.88 5.27 -15.09
N SER A 104 17.13 6.56 -14.86
CA SER A 104 16.77 7.24 -13.62
C SER A 104 15.25 7.20 -13.41
N ILE A 105 14.46 7.59 -14.41
CA ILE A 105 12.99 7.59 -14.33
C ILE A 105 12.45 6.18 -14.03
N ILE A 106 13.01 5.15 -14.69
CA ILE A 106 12.60 3.76 -14.44
C ILE A 106 12.86 3.37 -12.97
N ASN A 107 14.03 3.74 -12.43
CA ASN A 107 14.36 3.46 -11.03
C ASN A 107 13.44 4.21 -10.06
N ASP A 108 13.18 5.49 -10.31
CA ASP A 108 12.31 6.31 -9.46
C ASP A 108 10.87 5.75 -9.39
N ILE A 109 10.34 5.30 -10.54
CA ILE A 109 9.02 4.65 -10.61
C ILE A 109 9.01 3.34 -9.81
N LEU A 110 10.08 2.55 -9.91
CA LEU A 110 10.19 1.28 -9.20
C LEU A 110 10.27 1.49 -7.68
N ASP A 111 11.02 2.50 -7.24
CA ASP A 111 11.17 2.82 -5.82
C ASP A 111 9.88 3.38 -5.23
N ALA A 112 9.16 4.25 -5.96
CA ALA A 112 7.82 4.68 -5.56
C ALA A 112 6.86 3.48 -5.41
N ALA A 113 6.88 2.54 -6.35
CA ALA A 113 6.04 1.33 -6.29
C ALA A 113 6.40 0.39 -5.13
N ARG A 114 7.67 0.38 -4.70
CA ARG A 114 8.11 -0.37 -3.51
C ARG A 114 7.69 0.30 -2.21
N LEU A 115 7.77 1.63 -2.15
CA LEU A 115 7.31 2.42 -1.00
C LEU A 115 5.80 2.32 -0.78
N GLU A 116 5.01 2.24 -1.84
CA GLU A 116 3.55 2.03 -1.71
C GLU A 116 3.20 0.59 -1.29
N ALA A 117 4.00 -0.40 -1.69
CA ALA A 117 3.78 -1.80 -1.35
C ALA A 117 4.26 -2.17 0.06
N GLN A 118 5.29 -1.50 0.56
CA GLN A 118 5.68 -1.59 1.96
C GLN A 118 4.88 -0.54 2.73
N ASN A 119 3.88 -0.94 3.51
CA ASN A 119 3.35 -0.09 4.59
C ASN A 119 4.54 0.38 5.44
N VAL A 120 5.08 1.57 5.17
CA VAL A 120 6.31 2.06 5.80
C VAL A 120 6.02 2.21 7.28
N VAL A 121 6.46 1.23 8.07
CA VAL A 121 6.49 1.32 9.52
C VAL A 121 7.58 2.34 9.84
N LEU A 122 7.17 3.57 10.14
CA LEU A 122 8.07 4.57 10.72
C LEU A 122 8.57 4.03 12.07
N MET A 123 9.74 3.40 12.06
CA MET A 123 10.45 3.05 13.29
C MET A 123 10.97 4.35 13.92
N ASN A 124 10.18 4.94 14.82
CA ASN A 124 10.67 5.99 15.70
C ASN A 124 11.71 5.38 16.64
N ARG A 125 12.99 5.51 16.32
CA ARG A 125 14.07 5.27 17.29
C ARG A 125 14.33 6.57 18.04
N THR A 126 14.03 6.58 19.32
CA THR A 126 14.49 7.62 20.23
C THR A 126 16.01 7.47 20.36
N PHE A 127 16.76 8.46 19.88
CA PHE A 127 18.19 8.55 20.14
C PHE A 127 18.38 9.02 21.59
N TYR A 128 19.06 8.21 22.40
CA TYR A 128 19.55 8.57 23.73
C TYR A 128 20.89 9.30 23.62
#